data_AF-A0A920SGJ7-F1
#
_entry.id   AF-A0A920SGJ7-F1
#
_cell.length_a   1.000
_cell.length_b   1.000
_cell.length_c   1.000
_cell.angle_alpha   90.00
_cell.angle_beta   90.00
_cell.angle_gamma   90.00
#
_symmetry.space_group_name_H-M   'P 1'
#
loop_
_entity.id
_entity.type
_entity.pdbx_description
1 polymer ?
#
loop_
_entity_poly.entity_id
_entity_poly.type
_entity_poly.pdbx_seq_one_letter_code
_entity_poly.pdbx_strand_id
1 'polypeptide(L)' 'MDTTTGRLAGKATFITGAAAGIGREAALLFADEGASVAVSTGTATEQPR' A
#
# COMPACT_ATOMS: atom_id res chain seq x y z
N MET A 1 9.24 28.10 0.22
CA MET A 1 9.48 26.65 0.20
C MET A 1 8.12 26.01 0.15
N ASP A 2 7.76 25.43 -0.99
CA ASP A 2 6.47 24.76 -1.13
C ASP A 2 6.57 23.44 -0.35
N THR A 3 6.07 23.46 0.88
CA THR A 3 5.80 22.29 1.73
C THR A 3 4.63 21.52 1.14
N THR A 4 4.73 21.15 -0.13
CA THR A 4 3.66 20.48 -0.85
C THR A 4 3.59 19.09 -0.26
N THR A 5 2.47 18.84 0.41
CA THR A 5 1.92 17.57 0.88
C THR A 5 2.53 16.38 0.13
N GLY A 6 2.87 15.30 0.85
CA GLY A 6 3.60 14.13 0.31
C GLY A 6 3.20 13.73 -1.12
N ARG A 7 4.10 13.12 -1.87
CA ARG A 7 3.98 12.90 -3.33
C ARG A 7 2.69 12.19 -3.76
N LEU A 8 2.01 11.50 -2.84
CA LEU A 8 0.78 10.75 -3.06
C LEU A 8 -0.42 11.35 -2.32
N ALA A 9 -0.32 12.58 -1.84
CA ALA A 9 -1.38 13.26 -1.11
C ALA A 9 -2.70 13.27 -1.87
N GLY A 10 -3.75 12.78 -1.19
CA GLY A 10 -5.11 12.72 -1.75
C GLY A 10 -5.28 11.70 -2.88
N LYS A 11 -4.30 10.81 -3.10
CA LYS A 11 -4.44 9.69 -4.03
C LYS A 11 -4.94 8.45 -3.30
N ALA A 12 -5.70 7.62 -3.99
CA ALA A 12 -6.03 6.27 -3.55
C ALA A 12 -5.09 5.26 -4.22
N THR A 13 -4.58 4.28 -3.48
CA THR A 13 -3.68 3.25 -4.00
C THR A 13 -4.14 1.86 -3.57
N PHE A 14 -4.00 0.87 -4.46
CA PHE A 14 -4.29 -0.52 -4.17
C PHE A 14 -3.01 -1.37 -4.30
N ILE A 15 -2.61 -2.03 -3.22
CA ILE A 15 -1.34 -2.77 -3.16
C ILE A 15 -1.64 -4.24 -2.86
N THR A 16 -1.17 -5.13 -3.73
CA THR A 16 -1.27 -6.58 -3.58
C THR A 16 0.00 -7.17 -2.99
N GLY A 17 -0.09 -8.33 -2.33
CA GLY A 17 1.06 -8.99 -1.70
C GLY A 17 1.64 -8.20 -0.52
N ALA A 18 0.85 -7.34 0.12
CA ALA A 18 1.30 -6.43 1.18
C ALA A 18 1.39 -7.07 2.58
N ALA A 19 1.31 -8.40 2.68
CA ALA A 19 1.45 -9.09 3.96
C ALA A 19 2.86 -8.97 4.55
N ALA A 20 3.90 -8.93 3.72
CA ALA A 20 5.29 -8.91 4.17
C ALA A 20 6.24 -8.32 3.11
N GLY A 21 7.50 -8.13 3.51
CA GLY A 21 8.57 -7.70 2.62
C GLY A 21 8.28 -6.37 1.92
N ILE A 22 8.63 -6.30 0.64
CA ILE A 22 8.54 -5.08 -0.16
C ILE A 22 7.10 -4.57 -0.26
N GLY A 23 6.10 -5.45 -0.37
CA GLY A 23 4.70 -5.05 -0.48
C GLY A 23 4.22 -4.30 0.76
N ARG A 24 4.66 -4.74 1.95
CA ARG A 24 4.35 -4.07 3.22
C ARG A 24 5.04 -2.71 3.33
N GLU A 25 6.34 -2.65 3.06
CA GLU A 25 7.09 -1.39 3.15
C GLU A 25 6.62 -0.36 2.12
N ALA A 26 6.24 -0.80 0.91
CA ALA A 26 5.63 0.07 -0.09
C ALA A 26 4.29 0.65 0.39
N ALA A 27 3.44 -0.16 1.03
CA ALA A 27 2.17 0.33 1.57
C ALA A 27 2.35 1.38 2.67
N LEU A 28 3.35 1.19 3.53
CA LEU A 28 3.68 2.17 4.57
C LEU A 28 4.22 3.48 3.97
N LEU A 29 5.15 3.40 3.02
CA LEU A 29 5.70 4.59 2.36
C LEU A 29 4.60 5.37 1.62
N PHE A 30 3.67 4.69 0.96
CA PHE A 30 2.60 5.34 0.22
C PHE A 30 1.60 6.05 1.15
N ALA A 31 1.31 5.45 2.31
CA ALA A 31 0.49 6.08 3.34
C ALA A 31 1.18 7.31 3.95
N ASP A 32 2.50 7.24 4.20
CA ASP A 32 3.30 8.36 4.72
C ASP A 32 3.35 9.54 3.74
N GLU A 33 3.39 9.25 2.44
CA GLU A 33 3.28 10.24 1.36
C GLU A 33 1.84 10.77 1.18
N GLY A 34 0.90 10.41 2.05
CA GLY A 34 -0.46 10.97 2.11
C GLY A 34 -1.51 10.26 1.27
N ALA A 35 -1.23 9.02 0.82
CA ALA A 35 -2.21 8.23 0.09
C ALA A 35 -3.23 7.54 1.02
N SER A 36 -4.44 7.36 0.51
CA SER A 36 -5.39 6.38 1.03
C SER A 36 -5.06 5.01 0.44
N VAL A 37 -4.50 4.11 1.25
CA VAL A 37 -3.99 2.81 0.78
C VAL A 37 -4.94 1.68 1.15
N ALA A 38 -5.39 0.93 0.15
CA ALA A 38 -6.07 -0.35 0.32
C ALA A 38 -5.09 -1.48 0.03
N VAL A 39 -5.02 -2.47 0.91
CA VAL A 39 -4.09 -3.60 0.81
C VAL A 39 -4.82 -4.91 0.61
N SER A 40 -4.25 -5.79 -0.21
CA SER A 40 -4.73 -7.16 -0.40
C SER A 40 -3.57 -8.14 -0.35
N THR A 41 -3.81 -9.29 0.25
CA THR A 41 -2.86 -10.40 0.29
C THR A 41 -3.59 -11.71 0.06
N GLY A 42 -2.97 -12.60 -0.69
CA GLY A 42 -3.43 -13.99 -0.77
C GLY A 42 -3.09 -14.70 0.53
N THR A 43 -3.95 -15.61 0.98
CA THR A 43 -3.56 -16.65 1.92
C THR A 43 -2.89 -17.77 1.12
N ALA A 44 -1.76 -18.29 1.59
CA ALA A 44 -1.07 -19.43 0.96
C ALA A 44 -1.79 -20.77 1.19
N THR A 45 -3.10 -20.72 1.42
CA THR A 45 -3.95 -21.91 1.56
C THR A 45 -4.46 -22.27 0.18
N GLU A 46 -4.12 -23.48 -0.27
CA GLU A 46 -4.75 -24.13 -1.42
C GLU A 46 -6.28 -23.90 -1.36
N GLN A 47 -6.84 -23.24 -2.36
CA GLN A 47 -8.28 -23.13 -2.49
C GLN A 47 -8.81 -24.53 -2.87
N PRO A 48 -9.61 -25.21 -2.02
CA PRO A 48 -10.28 -26.42 -2.45
C PRO A 48 -11.32 -26.03 -3.51
N ARG A 49 -11.22 -26.64 -4.69
CA ARG A 49 -12.23 -26.54 -5.75
C ARG A 49 -13.49 -27.30 -5.41
#